data_AF-A0ABD1UH42-F1
#
_entry.id   AF-A0ABD1UH42-F1
#
_cell.length_a   1.000
_cell.length_b   1.000
_cell.length_c   1.000
_cell.angle_alpha   90.00
_cell.angle_beta   90.00
_cell.angle_gamma   90.00
#
_symmetry.space_group_name_H-M   'P 1'
#
loop_
_entity.id
_entity.type
_entity.pdbx_description
1 polymer ?
#
loop_
_entity_poly.entity_id
_entity_poly.type
_entity_poly.pdbx_seq_one_letter_code
_entity_poly.pdbx_strand_id
1 'polypeptide(L)'
;MGTYKFHQYQVVGRALPTETDEHPKIYRMKLWATNEVRAKSKFWYFLRKLKKVKKSNGQVLAINEIFEKNPTTIKNYGIWLRYQSRTGYHNMYKEYRDTTLNGAVEQMYTEMASRHRVRHHCIQIIKTATIPAKLCKRESTKQFHNSKIKFPLVFRKVRPPTRKLKTTYKASRPNLFMFSRWLVGSIPWVFTVQFGGGWQNSIPWRWVFTMQFGGGFSRSLVVVGKVQFHGGGMVGPVVGGGW
;
A
#
# COMPACT_ATOMS: atom_id res chain seq x y z
N MET A 1 0.48 -14.53 6.49
CA MET A 1 0.67 -13.37 7.38
C MET A 1 1.88 -12.60 6.91
N GLY A 2 1.85 -11.26 6.92
CA GLY A 2 3.05 -10.47 6.66
C GLY A 2 4.13 -10.86 7.66
N THR A 3 5.30 -11.27 7.18
CA THR A 3 6.41 -11.69 8.03
C THR A 3 7.07 -10.44 8.60
N TYR A 4 6.69 -10.04 9.82
CA TYR A 4 7.38 -8.96 10.51
C TYR A 4 8.51 -9.50 11.38
N LYS A 5 9.67 -8.83 11.38
CA LYS A 5 10.84 -9.25 12.15
C LYS A 5 10.77 -8.86 13.63
N PHE A 6 10.00 -7.83 13.96
CA PHE A 6 9.91 -7.28 15.31
C PHE A 6 8.58 -7.64 15.96
N HIS A 7 8.67 -8.23 17.14
CA HIS A 7 7.54 -8.66 17.95
C HIS A 7 7.35 -7.71 19.12
N GLN A 8 6.10 -7.49 19.51
CA GLN A 8 5.76 -6.70 20.68
C GLN A 8 5.86 -7.59 21.93
N TYR A 9 6.72 -7.21 22.86
CA TYR A 9 6.86 -7.86 24.15
C TYR A 9 6.39 -6.93 25.26
N GLN A 10 5.65 -7.50 26.20
CA GLN A 10 5.37 -6.93 27.50
C GLN A 10 6.29 -7.57 28.52
N VAL A 11 7.33 -6.83 28.91
CA VAL A 11 8.28 -7.26 29.93
C VAL A 11 7.88 -6.66 31.27
N VAL A 12 7.78 -7.51 32.28
CA VAL A 12 7.47 -7.13 33.66
C VAL A 12 8.67 -7.50 34.53
N GLY A 13 9.14 -6.57 35.35
CA GLY A 13 10.26 -6.81 36.25
C GLY A 13 10.25 -5.85 37.44
N ARG A 14 11.01 -6.22 38.47
CA ARG A 14 11.13 -5.48 39.72
C ARG A 14 12.59 -5.49 40.21
N ALA A 15 12.90 -4.65 41.20
CA ALA A 15 14.11 -4.81 41.98
C ALA A 15 14.01 -6.09 42.83
N LEU A 16 15.15 -6.66 43.22
CA LEU A 16 15.15 -7.73 44.21
C LEU A 16 14.67 -7.17 45.56
N PRO A 17 13.76 -7.85 46.26
CA PRO A 17 13.38 -7.47 47.62
C PRO A 17 14.61 -7.45 48.53
N THR A 18 14.69 -6.43 49.38
CA THR A 18 15.70 -6.29 50.44
C THR A 18 15.02 -6.16 51.78
N GLU A 19 15.72 -6.38 52.89
CA GLU A 19 15.15 -6.23 54.25
C GLU A 19 14.55 -4.83 54.49
N THR A 20 15.05 -3.82 53.79
CA THR A 20 14.53 -2.44 53.82
C THR A 20 13.34 -2.17 52.90
N ASP A 21 13.13 -2.99 51.86
CA ASP A 21 12.03 -2.85 50.89
C ASP A 21 11.57 -4.25 50.46
N GLU A 22 10.66 -4.82 51.26
CA GLU A 22 10.11 -6.17 51.06
C GLU A 22 9.23 -6.26 49.80
N HIS A 23 8.64 -5.13 49.38
CA HIS A 23 7.68 -5.05 48.29
C HIS A 23 8.06 -4.00 47.25
N PRO A 24 9.16 -4.23 46.49
CA PRO A 24 9.62 -3.29 45.51
C PRO A 24 8.64 -3.13 44.35
N LYS A 25 8.51 -1.90 43.86
CA LYS A 25 7.57 -1.53 42.79
C LYS A 25 7.82 -2.35 41.51
N ILE A 26 6.73 -2.88 40.96
CA ILE A 26 6.74 -3.66 39.72
C ILE A 26 6.64 -2.70 38.52
N TYR A 27 7.57 -2.84 37.58
CA TYR A 27 7.60 -2.08 36.34
C TYR A 27 7.19 -2.95 35.16
N ARG A 28 6.34 -2.39 34.29
CA ARG A 28 5.90 -3.01 33.05
C ARG A 28 6.24 -2.12 31.87
N MET A 29 6.84 -2.71 30.84
CA MET A 29 7.20 -2.01 29.62
C MET A 29 6.71 -2.77 28.39
N LYS A 30 6.08 -2.05 27.46
CA LYS A 30 5.84 -2.54 26.10
C LYS A 30 7.02 -2.12 25.22
N LEU A 31 7.65 -3.08 24.57
CA LEU A 31 8.80 -2.84 23.71
C LEU A 31 8.76 -3.75 22.49
N TRP A 32 9.52 -3.36 21.46
CA TRP A 32 9.70 -4.17 20.25
C TRP A 32 11.12 -4.71 20.19
N ALA A 33 11.21 -6.01 19.96
CA ALA A 33 12.45 -6.77 19.83
C ALA A 33 12.25 -7.94 18.87
N THR A 34 13.35 -8.52 18.37
CA THR A 34 13.27 -9.70 17.51
C THR A 34 12.99 -10.96 18.32
N ASN A 35 13.60 -11.06 19.50
CA ASN A 35 13.56 -12.24 20.36
C ASN A 35 13.45 -11.80 21.82
N GLU A 36 13.03 -12.70 22.70
CA GLU A 36 12.91 -12.49 24.15
C GLU A 36 14.22 -12.00 24.81
N VAL A 37 15.37 -12.53 24.41
CA VAL A 37 16.68 -12.12 24.95
C VAL A 37 16.96 -10.64 24.67
N ARG A 38 16.61 -10.18 23.46
CA ARG A 38 16.76 -8.76 23.08
C ARG A 38 15.75 -7.89 23.80
N ALA A 39 14.55 -8.42 24.08
CA ALA A 39 13.56 -7.76 24.90
C ALA A 39 14.07 -7.52 26.34
N LYS A 40 14.64 -8.54 27.00
CA LYS A 40 15.28 -8.44 28.33
C LYS A 40 16.35 -7.35 28.35
N SER A 41 17.26 -7.37 27.39
CA SER A 41 18.36 -6.38 27.31
C SER A 41 17.84 -4.95 27.20
N LYS A 42 16.84 -4.72 26.34
CA LYS A 42 16.23 -3.40 26.14
C LYS A 42 15.47 -2.93 27.37
N PHE A 43 14.77 -3.83 28.07
CA PHE A 43 14.11 -3.54 29.34
C PHE A 43 15.10 -3.06 30.41
N TRP A 44 16.21 -3.78 30.59
CA TRP A 44 17.26 -3.39 31.55
C TRP A 44 17.92 -2.05 31.22
N TYR A 45 18.09 -1.75 29.93
CA TYR A 45 18.59 -0.44 29.50
C TYR A 45 17.71 0.70 30.02
N PHE A 46 16.39 0.58 29.88
CA PHE A 46 15.46 1.61 30.33
C PHE A 46 15.32 1.67 31.85
N LEU A 47 15.23 0.53 32.54
CA LEU A 47 15.17 0.51 34.00
C LEU A 47 16.40 1.16 34.64
N ARG A 48 17.60 0.89 34.11
CA ARG A 48 18.82 1.53 34.59
C ARG A 48 18.81 3.03 34.37
N LYS A 49 18.34 3.50 33.21
CA LYS A 49 18.29 4.94 32.90
C LYS A 49 17.23 5.68 33.71
N LEU A 50 16.02 5.11 33.85
CA LEU A 50 14.85 5.80 34.43
C LEU A 50 14.71 5.58 35.93
N LYS A 51 15.02 4.38 36.42
CA LYS A 51 14.78 3.96 37.81
C LYS A 51 16.04 3.52 38.54
N LYS A 52 17.22 3.63 37.91
CA LYS A 52 18.54 3.28 38.48
C LYS A 52 18.67 1.82 38.95
N VAL A 53 17.75 0.94 38.57
CA VAL A 53 17.83 -0.50 38.87
C VAL A 53 18.79 -1.19 37.89
N LYS A 54 19.77 -1.92 38.42
CA LYS A 54 20.73 -2.72 37.64
C LYS A 54 20.20 -4.14 37.42
N LYS A 55 20.66 -4.82 36.37
CA LYS A 55 20.33 -6.22 36.08
C LYS A 55 20.70 -7.17 37.22
N SER A 56 21.80 -6.90 37.93
CA SER A 56 22.26 -7.71 39.08
C SER A 56 21.31 -7.65 40.26
N ASN A 57 20.68 -6.49 40.49
CA ASN A 57 19.85 -6.22 41.67
C ASN A 57 18.36 -6.25 41.31
N GLY A 58 18.00 -6.90 40.22
CA GLY A 58 16.65 -6.93 39.73
C GLY A 58 16.30 -8.25 39.07
N GLN A 59 15.01 -8.56 39.08
CA GLN A 59 14.47 -9.79 38.53
C GLN A 59 13.41 -9.48 37.47
N VAL A 60 13.42 -10.24 36.38
CA VAL A 60 12.32 -10.24 35.41
C VAL A 60 11.28 -11.24 35.90
N LEU A 61 10.04 -10.78 36.07
CA LEU A 61 8.93 -11.60 36.54
C LEU A 61 8.27 -12.37 35.41
N ALA A 62 7.98 -11.68 34.31
CA ALA A 62 7.29 -12.27 33.17
C ALA A 62 7.67 -11.56 31.87
N ILE A 63 7.67 -12.32 30.77
CA ILE A 63 7.80 -11.78 29.42
C ILE A 63 6.70 -12.39 28.58
N ASN A 64 5.74 -11.54 28.21
CA ASN A 64 4.59 -11.95 27.44
C ASN A 64 4.73 -11.35 26.05
N GLU A 65 4.67 -12.18 25.02
CA GLU A 65 4.52 -11.69 23.66
C GLU A 65 3.06 -11.25 23.45
N ILE A 66 2.87 -10.09 22.82
CA ILE A 66 1.55 -9.56 22.49
C ILE A 66 1.30 -9.76 21.00
N PHE A 67 0.19 -10.43 20.71
CA PHE A 67 -0.36 -10.56 19.37
C PHE A 67 -1.52 -9.59 19.15
N GLU A 68 -1.69 -9.16 17.91
CA GLU A 68 -2.81 -8.30 17.53
C GLU A 68 -4.11 -9.12 17.54
N LYS A 69 -5.18 -8.57 18.14
CA LYS A 69 -6.45 -9.28 18.28
C LYS A 69 -7.11 -9.59 16.93
N ASN A 70 -7.12 -8.59 16.04
CA ASN A 70 -7.78 -8.67 14.73
C ASN A 70 -6.82 -8.22 13.62
N PRO A 71 -6.04 -9.14 13.02
CA PRO A 71 -5.06 -8.82 11.97
C PRO A 71 -5.68 -8.65 10.57
N THR A 72 -7.01 -8.76 10.44
CA THR A 72 -7.74 -8.62 9.17
C THR A 72 -8.16 -7.18 8.89
N THR A 73 -8.27 -6.35 9.93
CA THR A 73 -8.74 -4.98 9.83
C THR A 73 -7.58 -4.00 9.73
N ILE A 74 -7.65 -3.06 8.79
CA ILE A 74 -6.64 -2.00 8.66
C ILE A 74 -6.92 -0.92 9.71
N LYS A 75 -5.87 -0.52 10.44
CA LYS A 75 -5.90 0.54 11.44
C LYS A 75 -4.85 1.59 11.13
N ASN A 76 -5.04 2.79 11.65
CA ASN A 76 -4.01 3.82 11.63
C ASN A 76 -3.30 3.83 12.99
N TYR A 77 -1.98 3.81 12.99
CA TYR A 77 -1.15 3.77 14.17
C TYR A 77 -0.29 5.03 14.25
N GLY A 78 -0.42 5.77 15.34
CA GLY A 78 0.50 6.85 15.70
C GLY A 78 1.65 6.32 16.53
N ILE A 79 2.86 6.67 16.14
CA ILE A 79 4.11 6.30 16.81
C ILE A 79 4.84 7.58 17.19
N TRP A 80 5.01 7.79 18.50
CA TRP A 80 5.88 8.81 19.05
C TRP A 80 7.23 8.17 19.32
N LEU A 81 8.27 8.68 18.66
CA LEU A 81 9.60 8.15 18.74
C LEU A 81 10.61 9.24 19.05
N ARG A 82 11.64 8.86 19.78
CA ARG A 82 12.86 9.64 19.96
C ARG A 82 13.98 8.90 19.26
N TYR A 83 14.73 9.57 18.42
CA TYR A 83 15.85 8.97 17.73
C TYR A 83 17.13 9.75 17.96
N GLN A 84 18.25 9.04 17.91
CA GLN A 84 19.58 9.62 17.95
C GLN A 84 20.03 9.95 16.52
N SER A 85 20.32 11.23 16.26
CA SER A 85 21.04 11.72 15.09
C SER A 85 22.55 11.78 15.40
N ARG A 86 23.34 12.31 14.45
CA ARG A 86 24.77 12.57 14.68
C ARG A 86 25.01 13.62 15.76
N THR A 87 24.13 14.62 15.84
CA THR A 87 24.28 15.78 16.74
C THR A 87 23.65 15.52 18.11
N GLY A 88 22.54 14.78 18.18
CA GLY A 88 21.83 14.61 19.45
C GLY A 88 20.56 13.79 19.32
N TYR A 89 19.62 14.00 20.24
CA TYR A 89 18.33 13.30 20.24
C TYR A 89 17.23 14.22 19.71
N HIS A 90 16.39 13.68 18.82
CA HIS A 90 15.24 14.39 18.29
C HIS A 90 13.97 13.59 18.51
N ASN A 91 12.90 14.30 18.88
CA ASN A 91 11.57 13.74 18.99
C ASN A 91 10.85 13.84 17.65
N MET A 92 10.11 12.80 17.32
CA MET A 92 9.38 12.71 16.07
C MET A 92 8.07 11.96 16.30
N TYR A 93 7.08 12.32 15.50
CA TYR A 93 5.80 11.66 15.47
C TYR A 93 5.54 11.17 14.05
N LYS A 94 5.16 9.91 13.87
CA LYS A 94 4.80 9.35 12.56
C LYS A 94 3.51 8.55 12.65
N GLU A 95 2.82 8.49 11.52
CA GLU A 95 1.56 7.75 11.38
C GLU A 95 1.74 6.71 10.27
N TYR A 96 1.28 5.50 10.54
CA TYR A 96 1.33 4.38 9.61
C TYR A 96 -0.05 3.74 9.50
N ARG A 97 -0.39 3.27 8.30
CA ARG A 97 -1.59 2.49 8.04
C ARG A 97 -1.19 1.05 7.82
N ASP A 98 -1.61 0.16 8.71
CA ASP A 98 -1.27 -1.26 8.66
C ASP A 98 -2.36 -2.10 9.34
N THR A 99 -2.33 -3.42 9.14
CA THR A 99 -3.24 -4.35 9.79
C THR A 99 -2.80 -4.72 11.21
N THR A 100 -1.51 -4.55 11.53
CA THR A 100 -0.95 -4.87 12.85
C THR A 100 -0.01 -3.77 13.34
N LEU A 101 0.10 -3.64 14.67
CA LEU A 101 1.04 -2.70 15.28
C LEU A 101 2.50 -3.09 15.00
N ASN A 102 2.80 -4.39 14.90
CA ASN A 102 4.14 -4.90 14.62
C ASN A 102 4.61 -4.52 13.21
N GLY A 103 3.73 -4.66 12.21
CA GLY A 103 4.02 -4.21 10.85
C GLY A 103 4.23 -2.70 10.77
N ALA A 104 3.42 -1.90 11.48
CA ALA A 104 3.59 -0.44 11.54
C ALA A 104 4.95 -0.04 12.15
N VAL A 105 5.43 -0.75 13.17
CA VAL A 105 6.77 -0.53 13.76
C VAL A 105 7.88 -0.92 12.79
N GLU A 106 7.72 -1.98 12.00
CA GLU A 106 8.70 -2.40 10.99
C GLU A 106 8.79 -1.41 9.81
N GLN A 107 7.64 -0.92 9.34
CA GLN A 107 7.59 0.17 8.36
C GLN A 107 8.31 1.41 8.89
N MET A 108 8.09 1.76 10.16
CA MET A 108 8.78 2.86 10.82
C MET A 108 10.30 2.66 10.87
N TYR A 109 10.78 1.47 11.24
CA TYR A 109 12.21 1.17 11.24
C TYR A 109 12.83 1.30 9.85
N THR A 110 12.15 0.79 8.82
CA THR A 110 12.62 0.87 7.43
C THR A 110 12.67 2.31 6.94
N GLU A 111 11.64 3.09 7.24
CA GLU A 111 11.59 4.50 6.85
C GLU A 111 12.66 5.33 7.56
N MET A 112 12.89 5.10 8.86
CA MET A 112 13.92 5.80 9.62
C MET A 112 15.33 5.46 9.13
N ALA A 113 15.55 4.21 8.72
CA ALA A 113 16.81 3.78 8.10
C ALA A 113 17.04 4.46 6.74
N SER A 114 15.99 4.61 5.93
CA SER A 114 16.10 5.24 4.61
C SER A 114 16.22 6.76 4.68
N ARG A 115 15.27 7.44 5.35
CA ARG A 115 15.17 8.91 5.33
C ARG A 115 16.16 9.61 6.24
N HIS A 116 16.45 9.01 7.40
CA HIS A 116 17.29 9.63 8.43
C HIS A 116 18.59 8.86 8.71
N ARG A 117 18.83 7.74 8.01
CA ARG A 117 20.01 6.88 8.20
C ARG A 117 20.16 6.38 9.64
N VAL A 118 19.03 6.14 10.33
CA VAL A 118 19.01 5.74 11.74
C VAL A 118 18.88 4.23 11.86
N ARG A 119 19.72 3.62 12.70
CA ARG A 119 19.66 2.19 13.01
C ARG A 119 18.63 1.91 14.12
N HIS A 120 18.10 0.69 14.16
CA HIS A 120 17.04 0.31 15.10
C HIS A 120 17.39 0.50 16.59
N HIS A 121 18.68 0.40 16.98
CA HIS A 121 19.11 0.59 18.38
C HIS A 121 19.14 2.07 18.79
N CYS A 122 19.24 2.99 17.83
CA CYS A 122 19.23 4.43 18.04
C CYS A 122 17.81 5.00 18.17
N ILE A 123 16.77 4.16 18.07
CA ILE A 123 15.36 4.58 18.09
C ILE A 123 14.71 4.06 19.36
N GLN A 124 14.08 4.99 20.08
CA GLN A 124 13.30 4.75 21.27
C GLN A 124 11.85 5.08 20.95
N ILE A 125 10.96 4.10 21.07
CA ILE A 125 9.52 4.32 20.92
C ILE A 125 9.01 4.77 22.29
N ILE A 126 8.41 5.95 22.35
CA ILE A 126 7.86 6.53 23.58
C ILE A 126 6.45 6.00 23.81
N LYS A 127 5.62 6.10 22.77
CA LYS A 127 4.21 5.71 22.82
C LYS A 127 3.77 5.21 21.45
N THR A 128 2.82 4.28 21.46
CA THR A 128 2.04 3.90 20.30
C THR A 128 0.56 4.02 20.63
N ALA A 129 -0.27 4.38 19.64
CA ALA A 129 -1.71 4.44 19.79
C ALA A 129 -2.40 4.15 18.46
N THR A 130 -3.57 3.53 18.51
CA THR A 130 -4.49 3.46 17.36
C THR A 130 -5.23 4.78 17.25
N ILE A 131 -5.23 5.39 16.06
CA ILE A 131 -5.78 6.71 15.80
C ILE A 131 -6.99 6.55 14.86
N PRO A 132 -8.15 7.14 15.20
CA PRO A 132 -9.28 7.14 14.29
C PRO A 132 -8.99 8.04 13.07
N ALA A 133 -9.56 7.71 11.92
CA ALA A 133 -9.26 8.37 10.64
C ALA A 133 -9.42 9.90 10.66
N LYS A 134 -10.35 10.43 11.46
CA LYS A 134 -10.60 11.88 11.63
C LYS A 134 -9.44 12.62 12.32
N LEU A 135 -8.69 11.94 13.19
CA LEU A 135 -7.62 12.54 14.00
C LEU A 135 -6.23 12.38 13.37
N CYS A 136 -6.10 11.67 12.25
CA CYS A 136 -4.83 11.52 11.55
C CYS A 136 -4.38 12.86 10.96
N LYS A 137 -3.12 13.22 11.21
CA LYS A 137 -2.56 14.51 10.81
C LYS A 137 -1.69 14.42 9.55
N ARG A 138 -1.16 13.24 9.21
CA ARG A 138 -0.19 13.10 8.11
C ARG A 138 -0.87 12.91 6.77
N GLU A 139 -0.50 13.75 5.80
CA GLU A 139 -1.06 13.71 4.43
C GLU A 139 -0.86 12.34 3.74
N SER A 140 0.29 11.69 3.97
CA SER A 140 0.57 10.35 3.46
C SER A 140 -0.42 9.28 3.94
N THR A 141 -1.03 9.46 5.12
CA THR A 141 -2.04 8.54 5.66
C THR A 141 -3.45 9.00 5.26
N LYS A 142 -3.72 10.31 5.29
CA LYS A 142 -5.01 10.90 4.94
C LYS A 142 -5.47 10.56 3.53
N GLN A 143 -4.56 10.51 2.56
CA GLN A 143 -4.91 10.21 1.16
C GLN A 143 -5.61 8.85 0.96
N PHE A 144 -5.48 7.92 1.92
CA PHE A 144 -6.06 6.58 1.86
C PHE A 144 -7.39 6.42 2.62
N HIS A 145 -7.98 7.51 3.13
CA HIS A 145 -9.22 7.42 3.93
C HIS A 145 -10.50 7.43 3.09
N ASN A 146 -10.44 7.89 1.85
CA ASN A 146 -11.61 7.91 0.97
C ASN A 146 -11.92 6.48 0.50
N SER A 147 -13.16 6.03 0.68
CA SER A 147 -13.61 4.68 0.30
C SER A 147 -13.70 4.46 -1.22
N LYS A 148 -13.79 5.55 -2.00
CA LYS A 148 -13.93 5.51 -3.46
C LYS A 148 -12.60 5.64 -4.21
N ILE A 149 -11.46 5.56 -3.51
CA ILE A 149 -10.13 5.67 -4.14
C ILE A 149 -9.89 4.55 -5.15
N LYS A 150 -9.39 4.91 -6.32
CA LYS A 150 -8.99 3.99 -7.39
C LYS A 150 -7.63 4.44 -7.91
N PHE A 151 -6.71 3.49 -8.04
CA PHE A 151 -5.38 3.75 -8.59
C PHE A 151 -5.20 2.95 -9.88
N PRO A 152 -4.94 3.59 -11.03
CA PRO A 152 -4.58 2.87 -12.23
C PRO A 152 -3.19 2.24 -12.06
N LEU A 153 -3.05 0.97 -12.45
CA LEU A 153 -1.74 0.31 -12.53
C LEU A 153 -1.06 0.68 -13.85
N VAL A 154 -0.39 1.82 -13.88
CA VAL A 154 0.26 2.38 -15.10
C VAL A 154 1.41 1.48 -15.58
N PHE A 155 2.18 0.91 -14.66
CA PHE A 155 3.31 0.05 -14.97
C PHE A 155 3.22 -1.25 -14.16
N ARG A 156 3.02 -2.37 -14.85
CA ARG A 156 3.02 -3.70 -14.21
C ARG A 156 4.31 -4.44 -14.54
N LYS A 157 5.23 -4.49 -13.58
CA LYS A 157 6.43 -5.34 -13.69
C LYS A 157 6.00 -6.81 -13.76
N VAL A 158 6.19 -7.45 -14.90
CA VAL A 158 5.91 -8.89 -15.08
C VAL A 158 6.89 -9.69 -14.21
N ARG A 159 6.37 -10.36 -13.20
CA ARG A 159 7.13 -11.31 -12.36
C ARG A 159 6.66 -12.72 -12.70
N PRO A 160 7.56 -13.68 -13.00
CA PRO A 160 7.16 -15.05 -13.22
C PRO A 160 6.53 -15.60 -11.93
N PRO A 161 5.41 -16.35 -12.00
CA PRO A 161 4.72 -16.88 -10.82
C PRO A 161 5.61 -17.78 -9.95
N THR A 162 6.49 -18.55 -10.59
CA THR A 162 7.44 -19.44 -9.93
C THR A 162 8.84 -19.25 -10.51
N ARG A 163 9.87 -19.56 -9.70
CA ARG A 163 11.27 -19.45 -10.13
C ARG A 163 11.61 -20.34 -11.32
N LYS A 164 10.96 -21.51 -11.44
CA LYS A 164 11.14 -22.45 -12.55
C LYS A 164 10.79 -21.84 -13.92
N LEU A 165 9.81 -20.94 -13.94
CA LEU A 165 9.34 -20.26 -15.16
C LEU A 165 10.13 -18.99 -15.50
N LYS A 166 11.20 -18.69 -14.74
CA LYS A 166 12.09 -17.57 -15.02
C LYS A 166 13.10 -17.97 -16.09
N THR A 167 12.87 -17.52 -17.31
CA THR A 167 13.78 -17.72 -18.44
C THR A 167 14.60 -16.46 -18.72
N THR A 168 15.81 -16.62 -19.27
CA THR A 168 16.66 -15.49 -19.72
C THR A 168 16.12 -14.87 -21.00
N TYR A 169 15.62 -15.71 -21.91
CA TYR A 169 15.07 -15.30 -23.20
C TYR A 169 13.59 -15.67 -23.31
N LYS A 170 12.84 -14.85 -24.05
CA LYS A 170 11.43 -15.10 -24.42
C LYS A 170 11.20 -14.62 -25.84
N ALA A 171 10.39 -15.36 -26.59
CA ALA A 171 10.07 -15.03 -27.98
C ALA A 171 9.18 -13.79 -28.11
N SER A 172 8.39 -13.46 -27.09
CA SER A 172 7.47 -12.31 -27.09
C SER A 172 7.90 -11.21 -26.12
N ARG A 173 7.72 -9.96 -26.55
CA ARG A 173 7.96 -8.78 -25.71
C ARG A 173 6.83 -8.64 -24.67
N PRO A 174 7.14 -8.40 -23.39
CA PRO A 174 6.11 -8.20 -22.38
C PRO A 174 5.42 -6.84 -22.58
N ASN A 175 4.09 -6.82 -22.49
CA ASN A 175 3.34 -5.56 -22.37
C ASN A 175 3.26 -5.14 -20.90
N LEU A 176 3.73 -3.93 -20.61
CA LEU A 176 3.79 -3.38 -19.24
C LEU A 176 2.61 -2.44 -18.93
N PHE A 177 1.86 -2.03 -19.96
CA PHE A 177 0.67 -1.19 -19.85
C PHE A 177 -0.59 -2.04 -19.85
N MET A 178 -1.48 -1.78 -18.90
CA MET A 178 -2.83 -2.35 -18.93
C MET A 178 -3.75 -1.38 -19.68
N PHE A 179 -3.99 -1.62 -20.97
CA PHE A 179 -5.28 -1.22 -21.54
C PHE A 179 -6.30 -2.12 -20.86
N SER A 180 -7.13 -1.58 -19.96
CA SER A 180 -8.36 -2.26 -19.61
C SER A 180 -9.15 -2.35 -20.91
N ARG A 181 -9.02 -3.47 -21.61
CA ARG A 181 -9.98 -3.88 -22.62
C ARG A 181 -11.26 -4.05 -21.81
N TRP A 182 -12.03 -2.97 -21.68
CA TRP A 182 -13.44 -3.09 -21.45
C TRP A 182 -13.87 -4.15 -22.45
N LEU A 183 -14.32 -5.28 -21.92
CA LEU A 183 -15.20 -6.15 -22.67
C LEU A 183 -16.38 -5.23 -23.00
N VAL A 184 -16.25 -4.49 -24.11
CA VAL A 184 -17.38 -4.06 -24.89
C VAL A 184 -18.03 -5.40 -25.18
N GLY A 185 -19.03 -5.74 -24.36
CA GLY A 185 -19.89 -6.86 -24.64
C GLY A 185 -20.26 -6.69 -26.10
N SER A 186 -19.90 -7.68 -26.90
CA SER A 186 -20.40 -7.81 -28.25
C SER A 186 -21.92 -7.95 -28.13
N ILE A 187 -22.60 -6.81 -27.96
CA ILE A 187 -24.01 -6.67 -28.25
C ILE A 187 -24.00 -6.63 -29.78
N PRO A 188 -24.42 -7.71 -30.47
CA PRO A 188 -24.60 -7.61 -31.90
C PRO A 188 -25.75 -6.64 -32.09
N TRP A 189 -25.44 -5.42 -32.52
CA TRP A 189 -26.43 -4.55 -33.14
C TRP A 189 -26.83 -5.23 -34.45
N VAL A 190 -27.85 -6.07 -34.41
CA VAL A 190 -28.57 -6.47 -35.61
C VAL A 190 -29.30 -5.23 -36.08
N PHE A 191 -28.72 -4.50 -37.02
CA PHE A 191 -29.44 -3.48 -37.77
C PHE A 191 -30.34 -4.21 -38.76
N THR A 192 -31.61 -4.36 -38.42
CA THR A 192 -32.63 -4.71 -39.41
C THR A 192 -32.87 -3.49 -40.29
N VAL A 193 -32.35 -3.53 -41.52
CA VAL A 193 -32.69 -2.55 -42.55
C VAL A 193 -33.86 -3.13 -43.34
N GLN A 194 -35.03 -2.51 -43.21
CA GLN A 194 -36.21 -2.87 -43.96
C GLN A 194 -36.17 -2.16 -45.33
N PHE A 195 -35.68 -2.87 -46.35
CA PHE A 195 -36.03 -2.52 -47.72
C PHE A 195 -37.39 -3.12 -48.05
N GLY A 196 -38.22 -2.37 -48.77
CA GLY A 196 -39.56 -2.79 -49.16
C GLY A 196 -39.55 -4.18 -49.79
N GLY A 197 -40.22 -5.12 -49.11
CA GLY A 197 -40.55 -6.45 -49.63
C GLY A 197 -39.54 -7.56 -49.32
N GLY A 198 -39.71 -8.23 -48.17
CA GLY A 198 -39.24 -9.61 -47.96
C GLY A 198 -37.94 -9.80 -47.17
N TRP A 199 -37.94 -10.79 -46.27
CA TRP A 199 -36.80 -11.17 -45.44
C TRP A 199 -35.88 -12.15 -46.18
N GLN A 200 -34.63 -11.76 -46.42
CA GLN A 200 -33.56 -12.68 -46.83
C GLN A 200 -32.30 -12.41 -46.00
N ASN A 201 -31.76 -13.45 -45.36
CA ASN A 201 -30.53 -13.35 -44.56
C ASN A 201 -29.30 -13.25 -45.48
N SER A 202 -28.49 -12.19 -45.34
CA SER A 202 -27.24 -12.01 -46.08
C SER A 202 -26.00 -12.11 -45.17
N ILE A 203 -25.03 -12.90 -45.62
CA ILE A 203 -23.74 -13.22 -45.01
C ILE A 203 -22.83 -11.96 -45.06
N PRO A 204 -22.12 -11.56 -43.99
CA PRO A 204 -21.36 -10.32 -44.01
C PRO A 204 -20.00 -10.52 -44.69
N TRP A 205 -19.85 -9.97 -45.90
CA TRP A 205 -18.54 -9.66 -46.47
C TRP A 205 -18.09 -8.27 -46.00
N ARG A 206 -16.84 -8.17 -45.55
CA ARG A 206 -16.26 -6.96 -44.96
C ARG A 206 -15.57 -6.14 -46.05
N TRP A 207 -16.13 -4.99 -46.41
CA TRP A 207 -15.41 -3.99 -47.20
C TRP A 207 -14.47 -3.19 -46.28
N VAL A 208 -13.19 -3.11 -46.65
CA VAL A 208 -12.23 -2.18 -46.05
C VAL A 208 -11.99 -1.10 -47.09
N PHE A 209 -12.52 0.11 -46.85
CA PHE A 209 -12.17 1.29 -47.64
C PHE A 209 -10.86 1.86 -47.11
N THR A 210 -9.82 1.79 -47.94
CA THR A 210 -8.53 2.46 -47.68
C THR A 210 -8.58 3.79 -48.42
N MET A 211 -8.65 4.90 -47.68
CA MET A 211 -8.55 6.25 -48.28
C MET A 211 -7.10 6.72 -48.17
N GLN A 212 -6.44 6.91 -49.30
CA GLN A 212 -5.03 7.29 -49.39
C GLN A 212 -4.94 8.80 -49.63
N PHE A 213 -4.53 9.56 -48.61
CA PHE A 213 -4.16 10.97 -48.79
C PHE A 213 -2.70 11.03 -49.22
N GLY A 214 -2.41 11.83 -50.25
CA GLY A 214 -1.06 12.03 -50.76
C GLY A 214 -0.12 12.46 -49.64
N GLY A 215 0.90 11.64 -49.37
CA GLY A 215 1.87 11.85 -48.29
C GLY A 215 1.91 10.73 -47.25
N GLY A 216 2.12 9.48 -47.67
CA GLY A 216 2.87 8.46 -46.91
C GLY A 216 2.49 8.09 -45.47
N PHE A 217 1.31 8.47 -44.96
CA PHE A 217 0.88 8.14 -43.59
C PHE A 217 -0.56 7.60 -43.59
N SER A 218 -0.71 6.30 -43.28
CA SER A 218 -2.02 5.65 -43.14
C SER A 218 -2.46 5.65 -41.67
N ARG A 219 -3.61 6.27 -41.38
CA ARG A 219 -4.31 6.15 -40.10
C ARG A 219 -5.73 5.67 -40.33
N SER A 220 -6.10 4.54 -39.73
CA SER A 220 -7.48 4.10 -39.66
C SER A 220 -8.23 4.94 -38.61
N LEU A 221 -9.09 5.85 -39.05
CA LEU A 221 -10.01 6.55 -38.16
C LEU A 221 -11.33 5.77 -38.09
N VAL A 222 -11.77 5.43 -36.88
CA VAL A 222 -13.13 4.94 -36.65
C VAL A 222 -13.98 6.15 -36.28
N VAL A 223 -14.79 6.62 -37.22
CA VAL A 223 -15.79 7.66 -36.96
C VAL A 223 -17.07 6.95 -36.51
N VAL A 224 -17.54 7.27 -35.30
CA VAL A 224 -18.87 6.86 -34.83
C VAL A 224 -19.78 8.07 -34.92
N GLY A 225 -20.70 8.06 -35.89
CA GLY A 225 -21.69 9.11 -36.10
C GLY A 225 -22.94 8.54 -36.79
N LYS A 226 -24.10 9.11 -36.47
CA LYS A 226 -25.38 8.73 -37.08
C LYS A 226 -25.50 9.43 -38.43
N VAL A 227 -25.53 8.66 -39.52
CA VAL A 227 -25.71 9.21 -40.88
C VAL A 227 -27.19 9.07 -41.26
N GLN A 228 -27.83 10.19 -41.55
CA GLN A 228 -29.22 10.24 -42.01
C GLN A 228 -29.17 10.68 -43.47
N PHE A 229 -29.63 9.84 -44.39
CA PHE A 229 -29.76 10.18 -45.80
C PHE A 229 -31.19 10.64 -46.07
N HIS A 230 -31.35 11.88 -46.52
CA HIS A 230 -32.51 12.28 -47.33
C HIS A 230 -32.02 12.50 -48.76
N GLY A 231 -32.85 12.10 -49.73
CA GLY A 231 -32.50 12.02 -51.13
C GLY A 231 -31.83 13.27 -51.69
N GLY A 232 -30.74 13.04 -52.43
CA GLY A 232 -30.14 14.02 -53.36
C GLY A 232 -29.26 15.10 -52.72
N GLY A 233 -27.95 14.82 -52.59
CA GLY A 233 -26.91 15.85 -52.45
C GLY A 233 -26.12 15.81 -51.15
N MET A 234 -24.79 15.82 -51.26
CA MET A 234 -23.86 15.99 -50.13
C MET A 234 -23.87 17.43 -49.63
N VAL A 235 -24.19 17.64 -48.35
CA VAL A 235 -23.93 18.90 -47.64
C VAL A 235 -23.03 18.58 -46.44
N GLY A 236 -21.87 19.23 -46.38
CA GLY A 236 -20.86 19.02 -45.35
C GLY A 236 -21.31 19.48 -43.95
N PRO A 237 -20.67 19.00 -42.87
CA PRO A 237 -21.08 19.34 -41.52
C PRO A 237 -20.75 20.79 -41.15
N VAL A 238 -21.76 21.49 -40.61
CA VAL A 238 -21.67 22.82 -40.02
C VAL A 238 -20.87 22.74 -38.72
N VAL A 239 -19.82 23.57 -38.62
CA VAL A 239 -19.03 23.77 -37.40
C VAL A 239 -19.77 24.75 -36.49
N GLY A 240 -20.37 24.25 -35.41
CA GLY A 240 -20.95 25.08 -34.34
C GLY A 240 -19.94 25.27 -33.21
N GLY A 241 -19.28 26.42 -33.17
CA GLY A 241 -18.47 26.87 -32.04
C GLY A 241 -19.35 27.46 -30.95
N GLY A 242 -19.12 27.04 -29.70
CA GLY A 242 -19.62 27.69 -28.49
C GLY A 242 -18.44 27.98 -27.57
N TRP A 243 -18.43 29.19 -27.01
CA TRP A 243 -17.39 29.79 -26.16
C TRP A 243 -17.00 28.93 -24.96
#